data_AF-A0A537RU02-F1
#
_entry.id   AF-A0A537RU02-F1
#
_cell.length_a   1.000
_cell.length_b   1.000
_cell.length_c   1.000
_cell.angle_alpha   90.00
_cell.angle_beta   90.00
_cell.angle_gamma   90.00
#
_symmetry.space_group_name_H-M   'P 1'
#
loop_
_entity.id
_entity.type
_entity.pdbx_description
1 polymer ?
#
loop_
_entity_poly.entity_id
_entity_poly.type
_entity_poly.pdbx_seq_one_letter_code
_entity_poly.pdbx_strand_id
1 'polypeptide(L)'
;MLASLVKPFAVLGALLLLPIAAQANWLSKVVGAAEHAGSRAAKLGTGALENAALHLRSLPPKAEGGAALAAQATQEGHWRFVNRAGETFTAGTPEELKRVAGVLLPETKADAKLSLYLTEDTVFQHRAALKDLPKGTELYVVARNESYRVLRRGEGAAERLFAEVRPSLVVELADRKMFEEAVWQLARPLNKANVRVLSLEPGGPPRLASAPSVDPATKRALVDVIDPASLPAALGSVRGQTVLVTGRVDGRLLYVQPTSGPERSILMPDLFKAAEEADVNLVVLRAASTPRQPGGRNWLWQKVEVKGLEQAMRHARFADFLDALGGANSRLLVSANPSGRRTTLEVKSTAELSGGPLQSPVGDLFSGVVSDITGRVITAGLQANMRSAERQEELDQRVIPGIPSDFQAGYLVLVVLGLFGVPISRAWWRRLWPPEAATEYAGRAGYLAARAVRGGVFLLLFLPLTAPVTAPLNLWRQVWEAVTLPVRLWRRLARRGSDPSPRPVEQQ
;
A
#
# COMPACT_ATOMS: atom_id res chain seq x y z
N MET A 1 -1.94 18.96 47.58
CA MET A 1 -2.17 17.49 47.69
C MET A 1 -2.45 16.79 46.34
N LEU A 2 -2.16 17.42 45.20
CA LEU A 2 -2.39 16.86 43.85
C LEU A 2 -1.16 16.15 43.24
N ALA A 3 0.01 16.21 43.90
CA ALA A 3 1.27 15.70 43.35
C ALA A 3 1.62 14.24 43.74
N SER A 4 0.96 13.64 44.75
CA SER A 4 1.32 12.28 45.23
C SER A 4 0.54 11.13 44.58
N LEU A 5 -0.51 11.43 43.80
CA LEU A 5 -1.34 10.45 43.12
C LEU A 5 -0.84 10.08 41.70
N VAL A 6 0.17 10.75 41.17
CA VAL A 6 0.68 10.51 39.80
C VAL A 6 1.64 9.31 39.75
N LYS A 7 2.37 9.04 40.84
CA LYS A 7 3.42 8.01 40.89
C LYS A 7 2.94 6.55 40.78
N PRO A 8 1.86 6.10 41.44
CA PRO A 8 1.42 4.70 41.30
C PRO A 8 0.72 4.42 39.96
N PHE A 9 0.13 5.43 39.32
CA PHE A 9 -0.46 5.30 37.98
C PHE A 9 0.61 5.23 36.89
N ALA A 10 1.75 5.92 37.06
CA ALA A 10 2.89 5.82 36.14
C ALA A 10 3.52 4.41 36.18
N VAL A 11 3.61 3.79 37.35
CA VAL A 11 4.17 2.43 37.52
C VAL A 11 3.23 1.35 36.98
N LEU A 12 1.91 1.49 37.17
CA LEU A 12 0.93 0.54 36.64
C LEU A 12 0.75 0.68 35.11
N GLY A 13 0.84 1.90 34.58
CA GLY A 13 0.92 2.17 33.14
C GLY A 13 2.18 1.57 32.52
N ALA A 14 3.34 1.64 33.21
CA ALA A 14 4.57 1.00 32.78
C ALA A 14 4.47 -0.54 32.79
N LEU A 15 3.80 -1.14 33.77
CA LEU A 15 3.62 -2.59 33.88
C LEU A 15 2.62 -3.18 32.86
N LEU A 16 1.58 -2.43 32.49
CA LEU A 16 0.63 -2.84 31.42
C LEU A 16 1.20 -2.64 30.00
N LEU A 17 2.28 -1.88 29.86
CA LEU A 17 3.03 -1.71 28.61
C LEU A 17 4.16 -2.75 28.45
N LEU A 18 4.49 -3.55 29.46
CA LEU A 18 5.58 -4.54 29.38
C LEU A 18 5.43 -5.60 28.27
N PRO A 19 4.24 -6.16 27.95
CA PRO A 19 4.12 -7.08 26.82
C PRO A 19 4.13 -6.35 25.46
N ILE A 20 3.90 -5.04 25.44
CA ILE A 20 3.91 -4.18 24.23
C ILE A 20 5.32 -3.64 23.96
N ALA A 21 6.11 -3.42 25.02
CA ALA A 21 7.48 -2.94 24.95
C ALA A 21 8.50 -3.99 24.44
N ALA A 22 8.10 -5.26 24.30
CA ALA A 22 8.96 -6.32 23.80
C ALA A 22 9.18 -6.30 22.27
N GLN A 23 8.50 -5.41 21.52
CA GLN A 23 8.75 -5.21 20.09
C GLN A 23 9.25 -3.78 19.83
N ALA A 24 10.50 -3.63 19.40
CA ALA A 24 11.17 -2.36 19.15
C ALA A 24 10.47 -1.41 18.14
N ASN A 25 9.40 -1.85 17.47
CA ASN A 25 8.70 -1.12 16.41
C ASN A 25 7.27 -0.68 16.75
N TRP A 26 6.77 -0.83 17.99
CA TRP A 26 5.38 -0.47 18.29
C TRP A 26 5.13 1.05 18.29
N LEU A 27 6.07 1.84 18.83
CA LEU A 27 5.99 3.31 18.83
C LEU A 27 6.04 3.86 17.40
N SER A 28 6.93 3.33 16.54
CA SER A 28 7.01 3.72 15.14
C SER A 28 5.75 3.32 14.34
N LYS A 29 5.10 2.20 14.70
CA LYS A 29 3.81 1.81 14.12
C LYS A 29 2.66 2.71 14.57
N VAL A 30 2.62 3.12 15.84
CA VAL A 30 1.59 4.03 16.35
C VAL A 30 1.76 5.44 15.76
N VAL A 31 3.00 5.94 15.69
CA VAL A 31 3.33 7.20 15.00
C VAL A 31 3.00 7.10 13.51
N GLY A 32 3.40 6.01 12.83
CA GLY A 32 3.11 5.78 11.42
C GLY A 32 1.61 5.67 11.12
N ALA A 33 0.82 5.08 12.01
CA ALA A 33 -0.64 5.03 11.90
C ALA A 33 -1.28 6.42 12.09
N ALA A 34 -0.76 7.23 13.02
CA ALA A 34 -1.19 8.62 13.20
C ALA A 34 -0.79 9.51 12.01
N GLU A 35 0.42 9.32 11.46
CA GLU A 35 0.89 9.98 10.23
C GLU A 35 0.09 9.54 9.00
N HIS A 36 -0.37 8.28 8.91
CA HIS A 36 -1.24 7.80 7.84
C HIS A 36 -2.68 8.33 7.95
N ALA A 37 -3.22 8.43 9.16
CA ALA A 37 -4.49 9.13 9.40
C ALA A 37 -4.35 10.62 9.06
N GLY A 38 -3.22 11.23 9.43
CA GLY A 38 -2.83 12.59 9.07
C GLY A 38 -2.59 12.77 7.56
N SER A 39 -2.07 11.77 6.86
CA SER A 39 -1.80 11.83 5.41
C SER A 39 -3.05 11.53 4.58
N ARG A 40 -4.01 10.75 5.09
CA ARG A 40 -5.38 10.69 4.53
C ARG A 40 -6.11 12.02 4.73
N ALA A 41 -5.97 12.65 5.91
CA ALA A 41 -6.49 14.00 6.15
C ALA A 41 -5.76 15.07 5.32
N ALA A 42 -4.46 14.92 5.07
CA ALA A 42 -3.67 15.80 4.21
C ALA A 42 -3.97 15.54 2.72
N LYS A 43 -4.24 14.31 2.29
CA LYS A 43 -4.78 14.00 0.95
C LYS A 43 -6.18 14.59 0.73
N LEU A 44 -6.94 14.79 1.81
CA LEU A 44 -8.19 15.56 1.78
C LEU A 44 -7.95 17.08 1.75
N GLY A 45 -6.72 17.56 1.99
CA GLY A 45 -6.37 19.00 2.10
C GLY A 45 -5.35 19.54 1.08
N THR A 46 -4.54 18.70 0.43
CA THR A 46 -3.61 19.07 -0.65
C THR A 46 -4.19 18.57 -1.97
N GLY A 47 -4.54 19.48 -2.89
CA GLY A 47 -5.06 19.11 -4.20
C GLY A 47 -4.03 18.31 -5.02
N ALA A 48 -4.52 17.59 -6.04
CA ALA A 48 -3.69 16.73 -6.88
C ALA A 48 -2.59 17.51 -7.63
N LEU A 49 -2.84 18.79 -7.95
CA LEU A 49 -1.90 19.68 -8.61
C LEU A 49 -0.76 20.10 -7.69
N GLU A 50 -1.04 20.37 -6.41
CA GLU A 50 -0.02 20.66 -5.41
C GLU A 50 0.92 19.47 -5.24
N ASN A 51 0.41 18.23 -5.25
CA ASN A 51 1.26 17.05 -5.20
C ASN A 51 2.18 16.93 -6.43
N ALA A 52 1.65 17.17 -7.64
CA ALA A 52 2.45 17.20 -8.85
C ALA A 52 3.52 18.31 -8.82
N ALA A 53 3.20 19.48 -8.27
CA ALA A 53 4.13 20.60 -8.10
C ALA A 53 5.21 20.30 -7.05
N LEU A 54 4.86 19.65 -5.95
CA LEU A 54 5.83 19.18 -4.94
C LEU A 54 6.79 18.15 -5.53
N HIS A 55 6.28 17.22 -6.34
CA HIS A 55 7.13 16.26 -7.06
C HIS A 55 8.07 16.96 -8.04
N LEU A 56 7.56 17.91 -8.84
CA LEU A 56 8.39 18.70 -9.74
C LEU A 56 9.53 19.43 -9.01
N ARG A 57 9.28 19.94 -7.82
CA ARG A 57 10.29 20.63 -6.99
C ARG A 57 11.37 19.68 -6.47
N SER A 58 11.05 18.42 -6.22
CA SER A 58 11.98 17.42 -5.69
C SER A 58 12.96 16.90 -6.75
N LEU A 59 12.61 16.96 -8.03
CA LEU A 59 13.43 16.46 -9.13
C LEU A 59 14.66 17.33 -9.37
N PRO A 60 15.85 16.79 -9.69
CA PRO A 60 16.98 17.61 -10.09
C PRO A 60 16.60 18.48 -11.30
N PRO A 61 17.10 19.74 -11.39
CA PRO A 61 16.89 20.55 -12.60
C PRO A 61 17.39 19.77 -13.81
N LYS A 62 16.57 19.67 -14.87
CA LYS A 62 16.97 18.95 -16.09
C LYS A 62 18.25 19.60 -16.65
N ALA A 63 19.28 18.79 -16.88
CA ALA A 63 20.45 19.23 -17.63
C ALA A 63 20.00 19.70 -19.02
N GLU A 64 20.58 20.80 -19.51
CA GLU A 64 20.30 21.42 -20.81
C GLU A 64 18.96 22.18 -20.95
N GLY A 65 18.53 22.90 -19.91
CA GLY A 65 17.43 23.87 -20.07
C GLY A 65 16.10 23.24 -20.48
N GLY A 66 15.81 22.04 -19.97
CA GLY A 66 14.51 21.41 -20.17
C GLY A 66 13.41 22.15 -19.42
N ALA A 67 12.35 22.56 -20.13
CA ALA A 67 11.16 23.18 -19.57
C ALA A 67 10.31 22.11 -18.85
N ALA A 68 9.98 22.30 -17.56
CA ALA A 68 9.18 21.35 -16.79
C ALA A 68 8.09 22.04 -15.98
N LEU A 69 6.85 21.57 -16.09
CA LEU A 69 5.68 22.12 -15.41
C LEU A 69 4.81 21.00 -14.84
N ALA A 70 4.19 21.24 -13.69
CA ALA A 70 3.07 20.43 -13.22
C ALA A 70 1.81 20.92 -13.92
N ALA A 71 0.93 20.00 -14.33
CA ALA A 71 -0.26 20.35 -15.09
C ALA A 71 -1.49 19.54 -14.68
N GLN A 72 -2.64 20.21 -14.66
CA GLN A 72 -3.94 19.59 -14.39
C GLN A 72 -4.98 20.11 -15.38
N ALA A 73 -5.70 19.21 -16.04
CA ALA A 73 -6.94 19.55 -16.72
C ALA A 73 -8.09 19.60 -15.71
N THR A 74 -8.93 20.62 -15.82
CA THR A 74 -10.11 20.84 -14.97
C THR A 74 -11.38 20.32 -15.65
N GLN A 75 -12.45 20.14 -14.87
CA GLN A 75 -13.77 19.75 -15.39
C GLN A 75 -14.34 20.76 -16.39
N GLU A 76 -13.97 22.03 -16.26
CA GLU A 76 -14.42 23.14 -17.13
C GLU A 76 -13.67 23.17 -18.48
N GLY A 77 -12.70 22.27 -18.70
CA GLY A 77 -11.90 22.22 -19.93
C GLY A 77 -10.69 23.17 -19.92
N HIS A 78 -10.44 23.86 -18.80
CA HIS A 78 -9.24 24.68 -18.61
C HIS A 78 -8.06 23.85 -18.13
N TRP A 79 -6.86 24.27 -18.49
CA TRP A 79 -5.60 23.75 -18.00
C TRP A 79 -5.00 24.66 -16.93
N ARG A 80 -4.57 24.07 -15.82
CA ARG A 80 -3.79 24.76 -14.80
C ARG A 80 -2.35 24.23 -14.82
N PHE A 81 -1.40 25.14 -14.82
CA PHE A 81 0.04 24.85 -14.82
C PHE A 81 0.68 25.46 -13.60
N VAL A 82 1.66 24.75 -13.02
CA VAL A 82 2.47 25.23 -11.91
C VAL A 82 3.94 25.00 -12.21
N ASN A 83 4.75 26.05 -12.11
CA ASN A 83 6.19 25.94 -12.27
C ASN A 83 6.88 25.51 -10.96
N ARG A 84 8.20 25.38 -11.01
CA ARG A 84 8.99 24.99 -9.84
C ARG A 84 8.95 26.02 -8.70
N ALA A 85 8.82 27.31 -9.02
CA ALA A 85 8.66 28.39 -8.04
C ALA A 85 7.28 28.36 -7.37
N GLY A 86 6.28 27.71 -7.97
CA GLY A 86 4.90 27.68 -7.47
C GLY A 86 4.00 28.72 -8.13
N GLU A 87 4.47 29.39 -9.18
CA GLU A 87 3.67 30.31 -9.97
C GLU A 87 2.67 29.50 -10.81
N THR A 88 1.42 29.96 -10.79
CA THR A 88 0.30 29.28 -11.43
C THR A 88 -0.14 30.03 -12.69
N PHE A 89 -0.40 29.32 -13.78
CA PHE A 89 -1.01 29.86 -14.98
C PHE A 89 -2.21 29.02 -15.40
N THR A 90 -3.32 29.66 -15.74
CA THR A 90 -4.52 28.97 -16.25
C THR A 90 -4.70 29.30 -17.73
N ALA A 91 -4.85 28.27 -18.56
CA ALA A 91 -5.07 28.38 -20.00
C ALA A 91 -6.40 27.72 -20.37
N GLY A 92 -7.30 28.47 -20.99
CA GLY A 92 -8.57 27.98 -21.53
C GLY A 92 -8.56 27.76 -23.04
N THR A 93 -7.58 28.30 -23.77
CA THR A 93 -7.49 28.22 -25.23
C THR A 93 -6.18 27.59 -25.73
N PRO A 94 -6.15 27.00 -26.95
CA PRO A 94 -4.91 26.51 -27.57
C PRO A 94 -3.83 27.59 -27.74
N GLU A 95 -4.22 28.85 -27.92
CA GLU A 95 -3.29 29.98 -28.01
C GLU A 95 -2.68 30.32 -26.66
N GLU A 96 -3.47 30.30 -25.59
CA GLU A 96 -2.96 30.43 -24.21
C GLU A 96 -2.03 29.29 -23.84
N LEU A 97 -2.34 28.06 -24.26
CA LEU A 97 -1.49 26.88 -24.04
C LEU A 97 -0.08 27.05 -24.64
N LYS A 98 0.02 27.67 -25.83
CA LYS A 98 1.33 27.97 -26.45
C LYS A 98 2.13 29.01 -25.68
N ARG A 99 1.45 29.91 -24.94
CA ARG A 99 2.10 30.97 -24.15
C ARG A 99 2.56 30.51 -22.77
N VAL A 100 2.04 29.39 -22.26
CA VAL A 100 2.35 28.86 -20.92
C VAL A 100 3.86 28.78 -20.67
N ALA A 101 4.62 28.19 -21.60
CA ALA A 101 6.06 28.03 -21.44
C ALA A 101 6.78 29.39 -21.40
N GLY A 102 6.39 30.36 -22.23
CA GLY A 102 6.98 31.69 -22.24
C GLY A 102 6.69 32.52 -20.98
N VAL A 103 5.52 32.30 -20.35
CA VAL A 103 5.13 33.03 -19.13
C VAL A 103 5.72 32.39 -17.87
N LEU A 104 5.60 31.06 -17.73
CA LEU A 104 6.02 30.37 -16.51
C LEU A 104 7.49 29.99 -16.49
N LEU A 105 8.17 30.00 -17.63
CA LEU A 105 9.56 29.58 -17.79
C LEU A 105 10.37 30.52 -18.71
N PRO A 106 10.45 31.83 -18.40
CA PRO A 106 11.07 32.84 -19.26
C PRO A 106 12.57 32.62 -19.51
N GLU A 107 13.26 31.92 -18.59
CA GLU A 107 14.70 31.62 -18.67
C GLU A 107 15.02 30.44 -19.60
N THR A 108 14.01 29.80 -20.20
CA THR A 108 14.20 28.60 -21.02
C THR A 108 14.29 28.96 -22.50
N LYS A 109 15.16 28.26 -23.25
CA LYS A 109 15.26 28.46 -24.69
C LYS A 109 13.90 28.21 -25.37
N ALA A 110 13.56 29.04 -26.36
CA ALA A 110 12.28 28.99 -27.06
C ALA A 110 11.96 27.61 -27.70
N ASP A 111 12.99 26.82 -28.04
CA ASP A 111 12.87 25.48 -28.63
C ASP A 111 13.05 24.32 -27.63
N ALA A 112 13.06 24.59 -26.33
CA ALA A 112 13.23 23.56 -25.32
C ALA A 112 12.03 22.59 -25.29
N LYS A 113 12.31 21.29 -25.25
CA LYS A 113 11.25 20.26 -25.10
C LYS A 113 10.54 20.42 -23.76
N LEU A 114 9.25 20.72 -23.82
CA LEU A 114 8.39 20.84 -22.63
C LEU A 114 8.07 19.46 -22.05
N SER A 115 8.25 19.34 -20.73
CA SER A 115 7.91 18.16 -19.93
C SER A 115 6.76 18.50 -18.98
N LEU A 116 5.63 17.81 -19.13
CA LEU A 116 4.46 18.02 -18.28
C LEU A 116 4.30 16.87 -17.29
N TYR A 117 4.22 17.23 -16.01
CA TYR A 117 3.92 16.33 -14.90
C TYR A 117 2.43 16.43 -14.58
N LEU A 118 1.67 15.50 -15.14
CA LEU A 118 0.23 15.43 -15.10
C LEU A 118 -0.26 14.81 -13.79
N THR A 119 -1.39 15.33 -13.30
CA THR A 119 -2.15 14.67 -12.24
C THR A 119 -2.85 13.40 -12.74
N GLU A 120 -3.11 12.44 -11.84
CA GLU A 120 -3.85 11.22 -12.16
C GLU A 120 -5.24 11.53 -12.76
N ASP A 121 -5.96 12.51 -12.19
CA ASP A 121 -7.29 12.89 -12.68
C ASP A 121 -7.25 13.38 -14.14
N THR A 122 -6.18 14.05 -14.55
CA THR A 122 -5.99 14.48 -15.94
C THR A 122 -5.91 13.28 -16.89
N VAL A 123 -5.20 12.22 -16.47
CA VAL A 123 -4.98 11.03 -17.30
C VAL A 123 -6.20 10.12 -17.34
N PHE A 124 -6.90 9.95 -16.20
CA PHE A 124 -8.00 9.00 -16.08
C PHE A 124 -9.39 9.60 -16.30
N GLN A 125 -9.62 10.87 -15.95
CA GLN A 125 -10.94 11.52 -16.06
C GLN A 125 -10.99 12.53 -17.22
N HIS A 126 -9.91 13.27 -17.44
CA HIS A 126 -9.86 14.36 -18.44
C HIS A 126 -8.98 14.04 -19.64
N ARG A 127 -8.92 12.75 -20.01
CA ARG A 127 -8.04 12.23 -21.07
C ARG A 127 -8.21 12.94 -22.42
N ALA A 128 -9.42 13.37 -22.75
CA ALA A 128 -9.71 14.09 -23.99
C ALA A 128 -8.96 15.42 -24.11
N ALA A 129 -8.60 16.07 -23.00
CA ALA A 129 -7.85 17.33 -23.01
C ALA A 129 -6.40 17.15 -23.52
N LEU A 130 -5.87 15.93 -23.48
CA LEU A 130 -4.49 15.63 -23.90
C LEU A 130 -4.24 15.87 -25.39
N LYS A 131 -5.29 15.96 -26.21
CA LYS A 131 -5.22 16.29 -27.64
C LYS A 131 -4.87 17.76 -27.89
N ASP A 132 -5.18 18.63 -26.94
CA ASP A 132 -5.02 20.08 -27.06
C ASP A 132 -3.59 20.54 -26.72
N LEU A 133 -2.78 19.63 -26.17
CA LEU A 133 -1.39 19.88 -25.82
C LEU A 133 -0.50 20.03 -27.07
N PRO A 134 0.53 20.89 -27.02
CA PRO A 134 1.50 21.03 -28.11
C PRO A 134 2.15 19.69 -28.49
N LYS A 135 2.29 19.44 -29.80
CA LYS A 135 2.98 18.25 -30.31
C LYS A 135 4.45 18.25 -29.84
N GLY A 136 4.97 17.08 -29.49
CA GLY A 136 6.35 16.94 -29.00
C GLY A 136 6.54 17.16 -27.50
N THR A 137 5.48 17.47 -26.76
CA THR A 137 5.50 17.55 -25.30
C THR A 137 5.74 16.17 -24.68
N GLU A 138 6.74 16.06 -23.80
CA GLU A 138 6.97 14.86 -23.00
C GLU A 138 5.98 14.85 -21.83
N LEU A 139 5.27 13.75 -21.67
CA LEU A 139 4.23 13.62 -20.65
C LEU A 139 4.70 12.65 -19.59
N TYR A 140 4.45 13.01 -18.34
CA TYR A 140 4.69 12.19 -17.18
C TYR A 140 3.41 12.19 -16.34
N VAL A 141 3.02 11.03 -15.83
CA VAL A 141 1.96 10.94 -14.82
C VAL A 141 2.62 10.85 -13.45
N VAL A 142 2.24 11.75 -12.53
CA VAL A 142 2.70 11.69 -11.14
C VAL A 142 1.74 10.80 -10.38
N ALA A 143 2.26 9.70 -9.85
CA ALA A 143 1.49 8.76 -9.05
C ALA A 143 2.27 8.41 -7.77
N ARG A 144 1.61 8.57 -6.62
CA ARG A 144 2.24 8.51 -5.29
C ARG A 144 3.43 9.49 -5.19
N ASN A 145 4.66 8.97 -5.11
CA ASN A 145 5.90 9.74 -4.97
C ASN A 145 6.84 9.56 -6.19
N GLU A 146 6.33 8.99 -7.28
CA GLU A 146 7.10 8.74 -8.49
C GLU A 146 6.39 9.34 -9.71
N SER A 147 7.12 9.51 -10.80
CA SER A 147 6.57 9.96 -12.07
C SER A 147 6.93 8.99 -13.18
N TYR A 148 5.94 8.61 -13.98
CA TYR A 148 6.10 7.64 -15.06
C TYR A 148 5.89 8.32 -16.41
N ARG A 149 6.77 8.07 -17.37
CA ARG A 149 6.62 8.63 -18.72
C ARG A 149 5.39 8.03 -19.38
N VAL A 150 4.55 8.87 -19.96
CA VAL A 150 3.34 8.46 -20.67
C VAL A 150 3.65 8.27 -22.15
N LEU A 151 3.37 7.07 -22.64
CA LEU A 151 3.48 6.67 -24.03
C LEU A 151 2.07 6.60 -24.64
N ARG A 152 1.89 7.22 -25.81
CA ARG A 152 0.64 7.19 -26.57
C ARG A 152 0.76 6.15 -27.69
N ARG A 153 -0.25 5.30 -27.86
CA ARG A 153 -0.33 4.32 -28.96
C ARG A 153 -1.68 4.44 -29.67
N GLY A 154 -1.65 4.53 -30.99
CA GLY A 154 -2.84 4.80 -31.79
C GLY A 154 -3.24 6.29 -31.76
N GLU A 155 -4.23 6.65 -32.57
CA GLU A 155 -4.79 8.00 -32.63
C GLU A 155 -6.32 7.95 -32.49
N GLY A 156 -6.91 9.04 -31.98
CA GLY A 156 -8.36 9.17 -31.84
C GLY A 156 -8.98 8.21 -30.82
N ALA A 157 -10.12 7.61 -31.15
CA ALA A 157 -10.88 6.74 -30.23
C ALA A 157 -10.17 5.42 -29.86
N ALA A 158 -9.14 5.03 -30.63
CA ALA A 158 -8.32 3.85 -30.37
C ALA A 158 -7.02 4.18 -29.61
N GLU A 159 -6.83 5.43 -29.20
CA GLU A 159 -5.66 5.82 -28.41
C GLU A 159 -5.62 4.99 -27.12
N ARG A 160 -4.47 4.40 -26.83
CA ARG A 160 -4.14 3.74 -25.56
C ARG A 160 -2.95 4.45 -24.94
N LEU A 161 -3.06 4.75 -23.66
CA LEU A 161 -2.00 5.38 -22.88
C LEU A 161 -1.31 4.31 -22.04
N PHE A 162 0.01 4.37 -21.99
CA PHE A 162 0.83 3.48 -21.19
C PHE A 162 1.79 4.29 -20.33
N ALA A 163 1.97 3.91 -19.08
CA ALA A 163 3.01 4.41 -18.22
C ALA A 163 4.26 3.51 -18.35
N GLU A 164 5.40 4.10 -18.68
CA GLU A 164 6.70 3.45 -18.69
C GLU A 164 7.26 3.42 -17.27
N VAL A 165 7.28 2.22 -16.67
CA VAL A 165 7.82 2.00 -15.31
C VAL A 165 9.32 1.73 -15.37
N ARG A 166 9.74 0.98 -16.38
CA ARG A 166 11.13 0.66 -16.74
C ARG A 166 11.26 0.59 -18.26
N PRO A 167 12.47 0.62 -18.83
CA PRO A 167 12.66 0.58 -20.29
C PRO A 167 11.94 -0.58 -20.98
N SER A 168 11.86 -1.75 -20.34
CA SER A 168 11.13 -2.92 -20.87
C SER A 168 9.75 -3.14 -20.26
N LEU A 169 9.30 -2.32 -19.29
CA LEU A 169 8.04 -2.52 -18.57
C LEU A 169 7.09 -1.35 -18.72
N VAL A 170 5.90 -1.65 -19.23
CA VAL A 170 4.81 -0.69 -19.37
C VAL A 170 3.56 -1.17 -18.64
N VAL A 171 2.78 -0.23 -18.12
CA VAL A 171 1.47 -0.46 -17.50
C VAL A 171 0.43 0.36 -18.27
N GLU A 172 -0.71 -0.24 -18.59
CA GLU A 172 -1.78 0.49 -19.29
C GLU A 172 -2.51 1.46 -18.34
N LEU A 173 -2.72 2.69 -18.81
CA LEU A 173 -3.45 3.76 -18.13
C LEU A 173 -4.94 3.72 -18.53
N ALA A 174 -5.58 2.56 -18.34
CA ALA A 174 -6.99 2.35 -18.66
C ALA A 174 -7.90 2.62 -17.45
N ASP A 175 -7.54 2.08 -16.29
CA ASP A 175 -8.28 2.22 -15.04
C ASP A 175 -7.34 2.66 -13.92
N ARG A 176 -7.79 3.64 -13.12
CA ARG A 176 -6.98 4.23 -12.05
C ARG A 176 -6.61 3.18 -10.99
N LYS A 177 -7.57 2.37 -10.56
CA LYS A 177 -7.37 1.38 -9.49
C LYS A 177 -6.41 0.28 -9.95
N MET A 178 -6.56 -0.20 -11.17
CA MET A 178 -5.65 -1.20 -11.76
C MET A 178 -4.23 -0.64 -11.92
N PHE A 179 -4.09 0.60 -12.38
CA PHE A 179 -2.80 1.25 -12.52
C PHE A 179 -2.09 1.46 -11.17
N GLU A 180 -2.79 2.02 -10.17
CA GLU A 180 -2.25 2.24 -8.84
C GLU A 180 -1.79 0.94 -8.17
N GLU A 181 -2.57 -0.14 -8.33
CA GLU A 181 -2.22 -1.47 -7.84
C GLU A 181 -1.01 -2.04 -8.58
N ALA A 182 -0.97 -1.96 -9.92
CA ALA A 182 0.16 -2.45 -10.72
C ALA A 182 1.46 -1.75 -10.33
N VAL A 183 1.46 -0.42 -10.27
CA VAL A 183 2.62 0.37 -9.87
C VAL A 183 3.03 0.04 -8.43
N TRP A 184 2.07 -0.10 -7.51
CA TRP A 184 2.37 -0.48 -6.13
C TRP A 184 3.08 -1.83 -6.04
N GLN A 185 2.59 -2.85 -6.76
CA GLN A 185 3.21 -4.18 -6.80
C GLN A 185 4.63 -4.14 -7.39
N LEU A 186 4.82 -3.38 -8.48
CA LEU A 186 6.11 -3.21 -9.14
C LEU A 186 7.14 -2.49 -8.28
N ALA A 187 6.69 -1.53 -7.46
CA ALA A 187 7.56 -0.78 -6.55
C ALA A 187 8.04 -1.60 -5.33
N ARG A 188 7.45 -2.78 -5.07
CA ARG A 188 7.76 -3.57 -3.87
C ARG A 188 9.21 -4.03 -3.83
N PRO A 189 9.86 -3.98 -2.66
CA PRO A 189 11.17 -4.56 -2.49
C PRO A 189 11.10 -6.08 -2.54
N LEU A 190 12.09 -6.72 -3.20
CA LEU A 190 12.22 -8.16 -3.24
C LEU A 190 12.95 -8.66 -1.99
N ASN A 191 12.20 -9.28 -1.07
CA ASN A 191 12.80 -9.94 0.09
C ASN A 191 13.32 -11.34 -0.29
N LYS A 192 14.59 -11.40 -0.70
CA LYS A 192 15.30 -12.62 -1.07
C LYS A 192 15.17 -13.76 -0.05
N ALA A 193 15.12 -13.43 1.25
CA ALA A 193 15.02 -14.43 2.31
C ALA A 193 13.66 -15.16 2.34
N ASN A 194 12.65 -14.60 1.68
CA ASN A 194 11.29 -15.15 1.66
C ASN A 194 10.88 -15.65 0.27
N VAL A 195 11.79 -15.67 -0.71
CA VAL A 195 11.52 -16.22 -2.04
C VAL A 195 12.01 -17.66 -2.09
N ARG A 196 11.10 -18.56 -2.48
CA ARG A 196 11.35 -19.99 -2.61
C ARG A 196 11.08 -20.42 -4.04
N VAL A 197 12.08 -21.02 -4.67
CA VAL A 197 11.96 -21.61 -6.01
C VAL A 197 11.63 -23.08 -5.85
N LEU A 198 10.54 -23.54 -6.48
CA LEU A 198 10.11 -24.93 -6.41
C LEU A 198 10.41 -25.68 -7.70
N SER A 199 10.88 -26.92 -7.56
CA SER A 199 10.86 -27.94 -8.59
C SER A 199 9.72 -28.91 -8.32
N LEU A 200 8.84 -29.09 -9.30
CA LEU A 200 7.67 -29.95 -9.21
C LEU A 200 8.03 -31.35 -9.77
N GLU A 201 8.41 -32.28 -8.88
CA GLU A 201 8.90 -33.62 -9.24
C GLU A 201 8.00 -34.72 -8.63
N PRO A 202 7.44 -35.64 -9.44
CA PRO A 202 6.66 -36.77 -8.95
C PRO A 202 7.46 -37.63 -7.96
N GLY A 203 6.84 -37.99 -6.85
CA GLY A 203 7.51 -38.73 -5.76
C GLY A 203 8.39 -37.85 -4.86
N GLY A 204 8.38 -36.53 -5.06
CA GLY A 204 8.96 -35.57 -4.13
C GLY A 204 8.23 -35.54 -2.77
N PRO A 205 8.79 -34.85 -1.77
CA PRO A 205 8.16 -34.71 -0.46
C PRO A 205 6.73 -34.13 -0.56
N PRO A 206 5.74 -34.64 0.19
CA PRO A 206 4.37 -34.13 0.14
C PRO A 206 4.18 -32.82 0.94
N ARG A 207 5.22 -32.35 1.64
CA ARG A 207 5.19 -31.15 2.48
C ARG A 207 6.45 -30.33 2.24
N LEU A 208 6.30 -29.02 2.30
CA LEU A 208 7.43 -28.09 2.31
C LEU A 208 7.89 -27.85 3.75
N ALA A 209 9.20 -27.66 3.94
CA ALA A 209 9.72 -27.17 5.22
C ALA A 209 9.24 -25.74 5.45
N SER A 210 9.08 -25.31 6.71
CA SER A 210 8.66 -23.93 7.01
C SER A 210 9.73 -22.89 6.65
N ALA A 211 11.01 -23.26 6.67
CA ALA A 211 12.12 -22.40 6.25
C ALA A 211 12.60 -22.74 4.83
N PRO A 212 13.01 -21.74 4.02
CA PRO A 212 13.61 -21.97 2.70
C PRO A 212 14.92 -22.74 2.81
N SER A 213 15.19 -23.62 1.85
CA SER A 213 16.49 -24.30 1.81
C SER A 213 17.56 -23.34 1.32
N VAL A 214 18.67 -23.28 2.04
CA VAL A 214 19.78 -22.35 1.79
C VAL A 214 21.07 -23.14 1.82
N ASP A 215 21.93 -22.90 0.83
CA ASP A 215 23.28 -23.47 0.80
C ASP A 215 24.09 -22.93 2.01
N PRO A 216 24.59 -23.81 2.90
CA PRO A 216 25.31 -23.39 4.09
C PRO A 216 26.60 -22.62 3.79
N ALA A 217 27.26 -22.89 2.66
CA ALA A 217 28.51 -22.26 2.27
C ALA A 217 28.31 -20.91 1.54
N THR A 218 27.37 -20.88 0.59
CA THR A 218 27.16 -19.68 -0.25
C THR A 218 26.01 -18.80 0.22
N LYS A 219 25.22 -19.25 1.19
CA LYS A 219 23.97 -18.62 1.66
C LYS A 219 22.96 -18.35 0.54
N ARG A 220 23.07 -19.06 -0.59
CA ARG A 220 22.15 -18.95 -1.73
C ARG A 220 20.90 -19.78 -1.49
N ALA A 221 19.74 -19.28 -1.94
CA ALA A 221 18.50 -20.05 -1.92
C ALA A 221 18.63 -21.27 -2.86
N LEU A 222 18.36 -22.45 -2.33
CA LEU A 222 18.31 -23.69 -3.10
C LEU A 222 16.90 -23.91 -3.67
N VAL A 223 16.82 -24.72 -4.71
CA VAL A 223 15.54 -25.15 -5.27
C VAL A 223 14.97 -26.24 -4.38
N ASP A 224 13.75 -26.03 -3.89
CA ASP A 224 13.03 -27.00 -3.07
C ASP A 224 12.18 -27.92 -3.95
N VAL A 225 12.18 -29.21 -3.64
CA VAL A 225 11.47 -30.22 -4.43
C VAL A 225 10.15 -30.56 -3.76
N ILE A 226 9.08 -30.69 -4.55
CA ILE A 226 7.76 -31.11 -4.07
C ILE A 226 7.02 -31.93 -5.12
N ASP A 227 6.22 -32.89 -4.67
CA ASP A 227 5.28 -33.60 -5.52
C ASP A 227 4.20 -32.66 -6.08
N PRO A 228 4.02 -32.56 -7.41
CA PRO A 228 3.06 -31.65 -8.05
C PRO A 228 1.62 -31.77 -7.50
N ALA A 229 1.16 -33.00 -7.20
CA ALA A 229 -0.18 -33.25 -6.69
C ALA A 229 -0.37 -32.75 -5.24
N SER A 230 0.70 -32.71 -4.47
CA SER A 230 0.71 -32.27 -3.07
C SER A 230 0.89 -30.76 -2.91
N LEU A 231 1.26 -30.05 -3.98
CA LEU A 231 1.60 -28.62 -3.94
C LEU A 231 0.50 -27.75 -3.30
N PRO A 232 -0.79 -27.81 -3.68
CA PRO A 232 -1.81 -26.94 -3.10
C PRO A 232 -1.91 -27.09 -1.58
N ALA A 233 -1.90 -28.33 -1.07
CA ALA A 233 -1.97 -28.60 0.36
C ALA A 233 -0.71 -28.16 1.10
N ALA A 234 0.46 -28.26 0.46
CA ALA A 234 1.74 -27.90 1.07
C ALA A 234 1.94 -26.38 1.23
N LEU A 235 1.21 -25.54 0.47
CA LEU A 235 1.33 -24.07 0.57
C LEU A 235 1.05 -23.55 1.98
N GLY A 236 0.21 -24.23 2.76
CA GLY A 236 -0.08 -23.87 4.16
C GLY A 236 1.15 -23.82 5.06
N SER A 237 2.20 -24.58 4.74
CA SER A 237 3.46 -24.63 5.52
C SER A 237 4.39 -23.44 5.28
N VAL A 238 4.16 -22.66 4.22
CA VAL A 238 5.02 -21.54 3.77
C VAL A 238 4.30 -20.19 3.83
N ARG A 239 3.36 -20.06 4.77
CA ARG A 239 2.55 -18.84 4.96
C ARG A 239 3.42 -17.58 5.01
N GLY A 240 3.06 -16.59 4.19
CA GLY A 240 3.77 -15.31 4.10
C GLY A 240 5.02 -15.29 3.22
N GLN A 241 5.40 -16.42 2.62
CA GLN A 241 6.50 -16.49 1.66
C GLN A 241 6.02 -16.21 0.23
N THR A 242 7.00 -16.01 -0.65
CA THR A 242 6.78 -15.93 -2.10
C THR A 242 7.28 -17.22 -2.73
N VAL A 243 6.37 -17.95 -3.38
CA VAL A 243 6.65 -19.22 -4.03
C VAL A 243 6.72 -19.01 -5.54
N LEU A 244 7.82 -19.43 -6.15
CA LEU A 244 8.06 -19.37 -7.59
C LEU A 244 7.95 -20.77 -8.18
N VAL A 245 7.06 -20.94 -9.15
CA VAL A 245 6.90 -22.18 -9.93
C VAL A 245 7.05 -21.87 -11.42
N THR A 246 7.51 -22.86 -12.19
CA THR A 246 7.67 -22.74 -13.64
C THR A 246 6.81 -23.76 -14.36
N GLY A 247 6.16 -23.35 -15.44
CA GLY A 247 5.42 -24.28 -16.28
C GLY A 247 4.78 -23.61 -17.48
N ARG A 248 4.17 -24.41 -18.35
CA ARG A 248 3.45 -23.93 -19.53
C ARG A 248 2.01 -23.72 -19.11
N VAL A 249 1.53 -22.50 -19.22
CA VAL A 249 0.14 -22.17 -18.89
C VAL A 249 -0.69 -22.27 -20.16
N ASP A 250 -1.73 -23.09 -20.13
CA ASP A 250 -2.69 -23.22 -21.21
C ASP A 250 -4.11 -23.24 -20.62
N GLY A 251 -4.84 -22.15 -20.89
CA GLY A 251 -6.12 -21.86 -20.26
C GLY A 251 -6.05 -21.88 -18.73
N ARG A 252 -6.68 -22.90 -18.13
CA ARG A 252 -6.80 -23.07 -16.67
C ARG A 252 -5.80 -24.08 -16.10
N LEU A 253 -4.93 -24.64 -16.92
CA LEU A 253 -3.99 -25.67 -16.52
C LEU A 253 -2.55 -25.13 -16.54
N LEU A 254 -1.81 -25.48 -15.50
CA LEU A 254 -0.37 -25.37 -15.44
C LEU A 254 0.22 -26.74 -15.77
N TYR A 255 0.86 -26.81 -16.93
CA TYR A 255 1.59 -27.98 -17.37
C TYR A 255 3.03 -27.93 -16.88
N VAL A 256 3.48 -29.05 -16.32
CA VAL A 256 4.76 -29.21 -15.65
C VAL A 256 5.43 -30.44 -16.27
N GLN A 257 6.67 -30.28 -16.73
CA GLN A 257 7.48 -31.41 -17.20
C GLN A 257 8.54 -31.73 -16.13
N PRO A 258 8.36 -32.80 -15.35
CA PRO A 258 9.35 -33.25 -14.38
C PRO A 258 10.67 -33.66 -15.04
N THR A 259 11.73 -33.80 -14.23
CA THR A 259 13.03 -34.30 -14.68
C THR A 259 12.92 -35.74 -15.21
N SER A 260 12.03 -36.56 -14.64
CA SER A 260 11.71 -37.89 -15.14
C SER A 260 10.21 -38.17 -15.11
N GLY A 261 9.68 -38.74 -16.20
CA GLY A 261 8.28 -39.11 -16.33
C GLY A 261 7.45 -38.20 -17.24
N PRO A 262 6.13 -38.49 -17.37
CA PRO A 262 5.24 -37.75 -18.26
C PRO A 262 4.90 -36.37 -17.71
N GLU A 263 4.50 -35.48 -18.61
CA GLU A 263 3.94 -34.16 -18.29
C GLU A 263 2.75 -34.30 -17.34
N ARG A 264 2.68 -33.43 -16.33
CA ARG A 264 1.58 -33.36 -15.36
C ARG A 264 0.89 -32.01 -15.48
N SER A 265 -0.41 -31.99 -15.21
CA SER A 265 -1.20 -30.77 -15.17
C SER A 265 -1.73 -30.50 -13.77
N ILE A 266 -1.75 -29.22 -13.39
CA ILE A 266 -2.33 -28.72 -12.15
C ILE A 266 -3.37 -27.66 -12.53
N LEU A 267 -4.53 -27.65 -11.86
CA LEU A 267 -5.52 -26.61 -12.02
C LEU A 267 -5.01 -25.29 -11.40
N MET A 268 -4.77 -24.29 -12.24
CA MET A 268 -4.36 -22.95 -11.80
C MET A 268 -5.34 -22.31 -10.79
N PRO A 269 -6.67 -22.42 -10.95
CA PRO A 269 -7.61 -21.89 -9.97
C PRO A 269 -7.46 -22.50 -8.58
N ASP A 270 -7.25 -23.83 -8.50
CA ASP A 270 -7.10 -24.52 -7.23
C ASP A 270 -5.79 -24.13 -6.56
N LEU A 271 -4.72 -24.00 -7.35
CA LEU A 271 -3.43 -23.55 -6.87
C LEU A 271 -3.48 -22.09 -6.37
N PHE A 272 -4.19 -21.21 -7.08
CA PHE A 272 -4.39 -19.81 -6.69
C PHE A 272 -5.27 -19.68 -5.44
N LYS A 273 -6.32 -20.49 -5.33
CA LYS A 273 -7.17 -20.57 -4.14
C LYS A 273 -6.38 -21.06 -2.93
N ALA A 274 -5.59 -22.12 -3.08
CA ALA A 274 -4.74 -22.63 -2.02
C ALA A 274 -3.67 -21.59 -1.58
N ALA A 275 -3.10 -20.84 -2.53
CA ALA A 275 -2.17 -19.76 -2.22
C ALA A 275 -2.84 -18.60 -1.46
N GLU A 276 -4.10 -18.29 -1.80
CA GLU A 276 -4.90 -17.29 -1.08
C GLU A 276 -5.22 -17.73 0.36
N GLU A 277 -5.70 -18.96 0.54
CA GLU A 277 -6.03 -19.54 1.85
C GLU A 277 -4.79 -19.63 2.76
N ALA A 278 -3.64 -20.02 2.18
CA ALA A 278 -2.36 -20.09 2.87
C ALA A 278 -1.67 -18.72 3.03
N ASP A 279 -2.22 -17.65 2.45
CA ASP A 279 -1.66 -16.30 2.45
C ASP A 279 -0.20 -16.24 1.92
N VAL A 280 0.03 -16.97 0.82
CA VAL A 280 1.29 -17.11 0.08
C VAL A 280 1.25 -16.24 -1.17
N ASN A 281 2.34 -15.55 -1.53
CA ASN A 281 2.44 -14.92 -2.84
C ASN A 281 2.92 -15.98 -3.84
N LEU A 282 2.11 -16.31 -4.83
CA LEU A 282 2.46 -17.33 -5.81
C LEU A 282 2.80 -16.65 -7.14
N VAL A 283 3.98 -16.95 -7.66
CA VAL A 283 4.47 -16.45 -8.95
C VAL A 283 4.67 -17.64 -9.87
N VAL A 284 3.99 -17.61 -11.02
CA VAL A 284 4.06 -18.63 -12.06
C VAL A 284 4.80 -18.03 -13.26
N LEU A 285 5.99 -18.54 -13.53
CA LEU A 285 6.75 -18.21 -14.73
C LEU A 285 6.24 -19.06 -15.90
N ARG A 286 5.72 -18.39 -16.93
CA ARG A 286 5.18 -19.05 -18.11
C ARG A 286 6.33 -19.44 -19.04
N ALA A 287 6.54 -20.74 -19.22
CA ALA A 287 7.48 -21.26 -20.21
C ALA A 287 6.88 -21.14 -21.61
N ALA A 288 7.68 -20.71 -22.60
CA ALA A 288 7.23 -20.54 -23.98
C ALA A 288 6.90 -21.87 -24.70
N SER A 289 7.65 -22.93 -24.40
CA SER A 289 7.51 -24.23 -25.06
C SER A 289 7.60 -25.40 -24.07
N THR A 290 8.80 -25.73 -23.60
CA THR A 290 9.01 -26.91 -22.75
C THR A 290 9.00 -26.53 -21.26
N PRO A 291 8.07 -27.07 -20.44
CA PRO A 291 7.91 -26.67 -19.04
C PRO A 291 8.89 -27.38 -18.09
N ARG A 292 10.19 -27.34 -18.40
CA ARG A 292 11.24 -27.95 -17.59
C ARG A 292 11.35 -27.27 -16.22
N GLN A 293 11.60 -28.08 -15.19
CA GLN A 293 11.68 -27.59 -13.81
C GLN A 293 13.07 -27.07 -13.44
N PRO A 294 13.15 -26.00 -12.62
CA PRO A 294 14.41 -25.49 -12.12
C PRO A 294 15.12 -26.54 -11.25
N GLY A 295 16.44 -26.59 -11.30
CA GLY A 295 17.23 -27.56 -10.53
C GLY A 295 17.27 -28.98 -11.12
N GLY A 296 16.41 -29.30 -12.09
CA GLY A 296 16.49 -30.54 -12.88
C GLY A 296 17.76 -30.61 -13.73
N ARG A 297 18.07 -31.77 -14.33
CA ARG A 297 19.18 -31.91 -15.28
C ARG A 297 18.64 -32.01 -16.70
N ASN A 298 19.21 -31.26 -17.64
CA ASN A 298 18.90 -31.43 -19.05
C ASN A 298 19.53 -32.73 -19.61
N TRP A 299 19.21 -33.07 -20.86
CA TRP A 299 19.78 -34.23 -21.57
C TRP A 299 21.32 -34.19 -21.70
N LEU A 300 21.95 -33.01 -21.53
CA LEU A 300 23.39 -32.79 -21.47
C LEU A 300 23.95 -32.77 -20.02
N TRP A 301 23.17 -33.21 -19.04
CA TRP A 301 23.51 -33.27 -17.61
C TRP A 301 23.84 -31.92 -16.96
N GLN A 302 23.44 -30.80 -17.57
CA GLN A 302 23.56 -29.45 -17.02
C GLN A 302 22.34 -29.12 -16.14
N LYS A 303 22.56 -28.41 -15.03
CA LYS A 303 21.48 -27.94 -14.16
C LYS A 303 20.59 -26.96 -14.93
N VAL A 304 19.28 -27.21 -14.90
CA VAL A 304 18.27 -26.35 -15.50
C VAL A 304 18.12 -25.12 -14.63
N GLU A 305 18.53 -23.98 -15.16
CA GLU A 305 18.40 -22.68 -14.51
C GLU A 305 17.37 -21.83 -15.27
N VAL A 306 16.63 -20.99 -14.54
CA VAL A 306 15.81 -19.97 -15.18
C VAL A 306 16.74 -18.86 -15.66
N LYS A 307 16.78 -18.60 -16.97
CA LYS A 307 17.70 -17.60 -17.55
C LYS A 307 17.43 -16.24 -16.91
N GLY A 308 18.48 -15.62 -16.38
CA GLY A 308 18.39 -14.30 -15.78
C GLY A 308 17.80 -14.27 -14.37
N LEU A 309 17.30 -15.37 -13.81
CA LEU A 309 16.68 -15.38 -12.47
C LEU A 309 17.68 -15.01 -11.36
N GLU A 310 18.90 -15.54 -11.37
CA GLU A 310 19.90 -15.18 -10.36
C GLU A 310 20.23 -13.67 -10.42
N GLN A 311 20.40 -13.13 -11.62
CA GLN A 311 20.66 -11.70 -11.82
C GLN A 311 19.44 -10.86 -11.46
N ALA A 312 18.24 -11.27 -11.85
CA ALA A 312 16.98 -10.61 -11.54
C ALA A 312 16.76 -10.57 -10.02
N MET A 313 17.02 -11.67 -9.33
CA MET A 313 16.94 -11.77 -7.87
C MET A 313 17.91 -10.83 -7.16
N ARG A 314 19.01 -10.38 -7.78
CA ARG A 314 19.95 -9.42 -7.16
C ARG A 314 19.36 -8.03 -6.98
N HIS A 315 18.35 -7.66 -7.77
CA HIS A 315 17.76 -6.32 -7.75
C HIS A 315 16.94 -6.04 -6.49
N ALA A 316 16.76 -4.75 -6.22
CA ALA A 316 16.08 -4.28 -5.02
C ALA A 316 14.56 -4.37 -5.14
N ARG A 317 13.97 -4.09 -6.33
CA ARG A 317 12.52 -4.01 -6.53
C ARG A 317 11.99 -5.05 -7.52
N PHE A 318 10.69 -5.35 -7.43
CA PHE A 318 10.02 -6.29 -8.31
C PHE A 318 10.00 -5.82 -9.78
N ALA A 319 9.87 -4.51 -10.02
CA ALA A 319 10.01 -3.92 -11.35
C ALA A 319 11.36 -4.27 -11.98
N ASP A 320 12.46 -4.13 -11.24
CA ASP A 320 13.81 -4.37 -11.76
C ASP A 320 14.04 -5.87 -12.04
N PHE A 321 13.40 -6.74 -11.25
CA PHE A 321 13.38 -8.18 -11.51
C PHE A 321 12.65 -8.53 -12.81
N LEU A 322 11.48 -7.95 -13.05
CA LEU A 322 10.73 -8.19 -14.29
C LEU A 322 11.42 -7.57 -15.51
N ASP A 323 12.06 -6.41 -15.34
CA ASP A 323 12.83 -5.75 -16.40
C ASP A 323 14.03 -6.60 -16.83
N ALA A 324 14.75 -7.18 -15.85
CA ALA A 324 15.81 -8.14 -16.11
C ALA A 324 15.32 -9.44 -16.79
N LEU A 325 14.06 -9.83 -16.57
CA LEU A 325 13.46 -11.02 -17.19
C LEU A 325 13.02 -10.77 -18.64
N GLY A 326 12.54 -9.55 -18.95
CA GLY A 326 12.13 -9.15 -20.30
C GLY A 326 13.28 -9.01 -21.30
N GLY A 327 14.49 -8.72 -20.81
CA GLY A 327 15.67 -8.51 -21.65
C GLY A 327 15.60 -7.20 -22.45
N ALA A 328 16.72 -6.82 -23.07
CA ALA A 328 16.91 -5.47 -23.63
C ALA A 328 15.97 -5.07 -24.78
N ASN A 329 15.35 -6.03 -25.48
CA ASN A 329 14.63 -5.80 -26.74
C ASN A 329 13.15 -6.19 -26.71
N SER A 330 12.58 -6.52 -25.55
CA SER A 330 11.15 -6.80 -25.44
C SER A 330 10.46 -5.78 -24.54
N ARG A 331 9.23 -5.41 -24.86
CA ARG A 331 8.37 -4.62 -23.98
C ARG A 331 7.31 -5.54 -23.41
N LEU A 332 7.22 -5.59 -22.09
CA LEU A 332 6.23 -6.34 -21.33
C LEU A 332 5.13 -5.41 -20.86
N LEU A 333 3.88 -5.77 -21.13
CA LEU A 333 2.72 -5.15 -20.52
C LEU A 333 2.44 -5.84 -19.20
N VAL A 334 2.35 -5.04 -18.14
CA VAL A 334 1.91 -5.48 -16.81
C VAL A 334 0.48 -5.02 -16.58
N SER A 335 -0.39 -5.95 -16.24
CA SER A 335 -1.78 -5.72 -15.86
C SER A 335 -2.02 -6.24 -14.45
N ALA A 336 -2.69 -5.43 -13.61
CA ALA A 336 -3.08 -5.82 -12.27
C ALA A 336 -4.60 -5.85 -12.14
N ASN A 337 -5.13 -7.01 -11.75
CA ASN A 337 -6.55 -7.20 -11.48
C ASN A 337 -6.74 -7.45 -9.98
N PRO A 338 -7.04 -6.39 -9.19
CA PRO A 338 -7.30 -6.52 -7.77
C PRO A 338 -8.65 -7.22 -7.52
N SER A 339 -8.65 -8.23 -6.66
CA SER A 339 -9.81 -9.01 -6.25
C SER A 339 -9.83 -9.15 -4.72
N GLY A 340 -10.45 -8.18 -4.05
CA GLY A 340 -10.49 -8.12 -2.59
C GLY A 340 -9.09 -8.04 -1.96
N ARG A 341 -8.72 -9.07 -1.18
CA ARG A 341 -7.43 -9.12 -0.46
C ARG A 341 -6.24 -9.55 -1.32
N ARG A 342 -6.50 -9.90 -2.58
CA ARG A 342 -5.52 -10.43 -3.52
C ARG A 342 -5.49 -9.60 -4.79
N THR A 343 -4.41 -9.71 -5.53
CA THR A 343 -4.23 -9.11 -6.83
C THR A 343 -3.59 -10.13 -7.74
N THR A 344 -4.22 -10.32 -8.90
CA THR A 344 -3.62 -11.12 -9.97
C THR A 344 -2.82 -10.18 -10.87
N LEU A 345 -1.52 -10.41 -10.96
CA LEU A 345 -0.65 -9.74 -11.91
C LEU A 345 -0.48 -10.63 -13.13
N GLU A 346 -0.66 -10.04 -14.29
CA GLU A 346 -0.35 -10.69 -15.56
C GLU A 346 0.67 -9.86 -16.33
N VAL A 347 1.71 -10.52 -16.81
CA VAL A 347 2.79 -9.93 -17.58
C VAL A 347 2.85 -10.64 -18.92
N LYS A 348 2.59 -9.89 -19.99
CA LYS A 348 2.53 -10.38 -21.37
C LYS A 348 3.46 -9.59 -22.27
N SER A 349 3.95 -10.19 -23.35
CA SER A 349 4.69 -9.45 -24.37
C SER A 349 3.75 -8.49 -25.11
N THR A 350 4.19 -7.25 -25.33
CA THR A 350 3.42 -6.26 -26.11
C THR A 350 3.28 -6.61 -27.59
N ALA A 351 4.08 -7.56 -28.09
CA ALA A 351 3.92 -8.11 -29.44
C ALA A 351 2.57 -8.83 -29.60
N GLU A 352 2.08 -9.51 -28.55
CA GLU A 352 0.78 -10.18 -28.53
C GLU A 352 -0.41 -9.21 -28.53
N LEU A 353 -0.15 -7.91 -28.30
CA LEU A 353 -1.17 -6.86 -28.16
C LEU A 353 -1.30 -5.96 -29.40
N SER A 354 -0.61 -6.28 -30.50
CA SER A 354 -0.45 -5.37 -31.65
C SER A 354 -1.16 -5.88 -32.91
N GLY A 355 -2.35 -5.33 -33.19
CA GLY A 355 -2.94 -5.28 -34.53
C GLY A 355 -2.61 -3.96 -35.25
N GLY A 356 -1.33 -3.67 -35.47
CA GLY A 356 -0.89 -2.47 -36.22
C GLY A 356 0.59 -2.13 -36.05
N PRO A 357 1.26 -1.57 -37.09
CA PRO A 357 2.67 -1.83 -37.36
C PRO A 357 3.64 -1.00 -36.50
N LEU A 358 4.57 -1.71 -35.85
CA LEU A 358 5.87 -1.16 -35.50
C LEU A 358 6.79 -1.41 -36.69
N GLN A 359 7.10 -0.37 -37.47
CA GLN A 359 8.23 -0.41 -38.38
C GLN A 359 9.53 -0.38 -37.56
N SER A 360 10.10 -1.55 -37.36
CA SER A 360 11.54 -1.80 -37.51
C SER A 360 11.72 -3.31 -37.76
N PRO A 361 12.21 -3.70 -38.95
CA PRO A 361 12.26 -5.10 -39.37
C PRO A 361 13.58 -5.75 -38.93
N VAL A 362 13.56 -6.47 -37.80
CA VAL A 362 14.49 -7.57 -37.46
C VAL A 362 13.75 -8.36 -36.37
N GLY A 363 13.16 -9.54 -36.59
CA GLY A 363 13.63 -10.70 -37.34
C GLY A 363 13.53 -11.89 -36.36
N ASP A 364 12.51 -12.73 -36.50
CA ASP A 364 12.46 -14.17 -36.15
C ASP A 364 13.11 -14.76 -34.87
N LEU A 365 13.46 -13.95 -33.87
CA LEU A 365 14.14 -14.40 -32.65
C LEU A 365 13.21 -14.78 -31.48
N PHE A 366 11.95 -15.11 -31.78
CA PHE A 366 11.05 -15.86 -30.90
C PHE A 366 10.67 -17.23 -31.48
N SER A 367 11.41 -17.71 -32.49
CA SER A 367 11.28 -19.10 -32.96
C SER A 367 11.86 -20.07 -31.92
N GLY A 368 11.02 -20.98 -31.45
CA GLY A 368 11.24 -21.89 -30.33
C GLY A 368 12.26 -23.01 -30.57
N VAL A 369 13.48 -22.69 -30.98
CA VAL A 369 14.53 -23.70 -31.29
C VAL A 369 15.74 -23.66 -30.35
N VAL A 370 15.83 -22.73 -29.38
CA VAL A 370 17.01 -22.65 -28.48
C VAL A 370 16.67 -22.84 -26.99
N SER A 371 15.64 -23.65 -26.68
CA SER A 371 15.48 -24.21 -25.32
C SER A 371 16.29 -25.50 -25.15
N ASP A 372 16.39 -26.30 -26.22
CA ASP A 372 17.00 -27.64 -26.14
C ASP A 372 18.52 -27.62 -26.00
N ILE A 373 19.21 -26.59 -26.48
CA ILE A 373 20.68 -26.56 -26.53
C ILE A 373 21.30 -25.94 -25.27
N THR A 374 20.60 -25.08 -24.51
CA THR A 374 21.23 -24.30 -23.43
C THR A 374 20.82 -24.65 -22.00
N GLY A 375 19.87 -25.57 -21.80
CA GLY A 375 19.43 -25.96 -20.45
C GLY A 375 18.72 -24.86 -19.67
N ARG A 376 18.14 -23.87 -20.37
CA ARG A 376 17.52 -22.69 -19.75
C ARG A 376 16.02 -22.61 -20.02
N VAL A 377 15.23 -22.28 -19.00
CA VAL A 377 13.81 -21.97 -19.17
C VAL A 377 13.66 -20.55 -19.73
N ILE A 378 13.07 -20.42 -20.92
CA ILE A 378 12.72 -19.12 -21.52
C ILE A 378 11.31 -18.74 -21.05
N THR A 379 11.21 -17.64 -20.32
CA THR A 379 9.95 -17.12 -19.82
C THR A 379 9.25 -16.26 -20.89
N ALA A 380 8.08 -16.71 -21.36
CA ALA A 380 7.24 -15.95 -22.29
C ALA A 380 6.40 -14.86 -21.58
N GLY A 381 6.17 -15.03 -20.28
CA GLY A 381 5.41 -14.12 -19.46
C GLY A 381 5.36 -14.58 -18.01
N LEU A 382 4.59 -13.87 -17.19
CA LEU A 382 4.43 -14.17 -15.78
C LEU A 382 2.97 -13.99 -15.37
N GLN A 383 2.49 -14.88 -14.51
CA GLN A 383 1.23 -14.70 -13.82
C GLN A 383 1.47 -14.87 -12.34
N ALA A 384 1.11 -13.88 -11.54
CA ALA A 384 1.26 -13.96 -10.09
C ALA A 384 -0.07 -13.70 -9.39
N ASN A 385 -0.30 -14.41 -8.30
CA ASN A 385 -1.32 -14.12 -7.32
C ASN A 385 -0.60 -13.58 -6.08
N MET A 386 -0.80 -12.30 -5.80
CA MET A 386 -0.11 -11.56 -4.74
C MET A 386 -1.11 -10.93 -3.79
N ARG A 387 -0.67 -10.56 -2.59
CA ARG A 387 -1.47 -9.71 -1.68
C ARG A 387 -1.72 -8.35 -2.31
N SER A 388 -2.96 -7.84 -2.24
CA SER A 388 -3.29 -6.50 -2.73
C SER A 388 -2.64 -5.40 -1.88
N ALA A 389 -2.51 -4.19 -2.45
CA ALA A 389 -2.02 -3.02 -1.73
C ALA A 389 -2.82 -2.74 -0.46
N GLU A 390 -4.16 -2.77 -0.57
CA GLU A 390 -5.09 -2.57 0.54
C GLU A 390 -4.85 -3.59 1.66
N ARG A 391 -4.69 -4.87 1.31
CA ARG A 391 -4.43 -5.91 2.31
C ARG A 391 -3.07 -5.74 2.98
N GLN A 392 -2.05 -5.35 2.22
CA GLN A 392 -0.71 -5.16 2.79
C GLN A 392 -0.67 -3.93 3.70
N GLU A 393 -1.28 -2.82 3.30
CA GLU A 393 -1.41 -1.61 4.12
C GLU A 393 -2.13 -1.92 5.44
N GLU A 394 -3.22 -2.69 5.38
CA GLU A 394 -3.95 -3.16 6.56
C GLU A 394 -3.07 -3.99 7.50
N LEU A 395 -2.24 -4.89 6.97
CA LEU A 395 -1.31 -5.72 7.76
C LEU A 395 -0.20 -4.88 8.40
N ASP A 396 0.36 -3.92 7.66
CA ASP A 396 1.45 -3.07 8.13
C ASP A 396 0.99 -2.13 9.25
N GLN A 397 -0.27 -1.72 9.23
CA GLN A 397 -0.90 -0.90 10.27
C GLN A 397 -1.29 -1.68 11.54
N ARG A 398 -1.20 -3.02 11.55
CA ARG A 398 -1.51 -3.79 12.77
C ARG A 398 -0.45 -3.60 13.84
N VAL A 399 -0.89 -3.08 14.99
CA VAL A 399 -0.11 -3.11 16.23
C VAL A 399 -0.21 -4.50 16.84
N ILE A 400 -1.45 -5.00 16.97
CA ILE A 400 -1.72 -6.36 17.47
C ILE A 400 -1.90 -7.31 16.28
N PRO A 401 -1.04 -8.34 16.12
CA PRO A 401 -1.24 -9.37 15.11
C PRO A 401 -2.59 -10.08 15.28
N GLY A 402 -3.31 -10.28 14.17
CA GLY A 402 -4.58 -11.03 14.15
C GLY A 402 -5.86 -10.20 14.25
N ILE A 403 -5.79 -8.97 14.79
CA ILE A 403 -6.93 -8.04 14.82
C ILE A 403 -6.82 -7.09 13.62
N PRO A 404 -7.88 -6.85 12.81
CA PRO A 404 -7.78 -5.93 11.69
C PRO A 404 -7.48 -4.49 12.14
N SER A 405 -6.69 -3.75 11.34
CA SER A 405 -6.23 -2.40 11.72
C SER A 405 -7.38 -1.42 11.95
N ASP A 406 -8.44 -1.49 11.14
CA ASP A 406 -9.62 -0.63 11.28
C ASP A 406 -10.31 -0.79 12.64
N PHE A 407 -10.38 -2.01 13.18
CA PHE A 407 -10.91 -2.24 14.52
C PHE A 407 -9.98 -1.69 15.61
N GLN A 408 -8.65 -1.78 15.42
CA GLN A 408 -7.69 -1.21 16.37
C GLN A 408 -7.78 0.32 16.38
N ALA A 409 -7.85 0.94 15.21
CA ALA A 409 -8.02 2.38 15.06
C ALA A 409 -9.38 2.85 15.61
N GLY A 410 -10.47 2.15 15.27
CA GLY A 410 -11.80 2.44 15.80
C GLY A 410 -11.86 2.32 17.32
N TYR A 411 -11.24 1.29 17.89
CA TYR A 411 -11.13 1.15 19.34
C TYR A 411 -10.34 2.31 19.98
N LEU A 412 -9.22 2.73 19.38
CA LEU A 412 -8.46 3.88 19.87
C LEU A 412 -9.27 5.18 19.82
N VAL A 413 -10.02 5.41 18.73
CA VAL A 413 -10.96 6.53 18.62
C VAL A 413 -12.01 6.47 19.71
N LEU A 414 -12.58 5.29 20.00
CA LEU A 414 -13.54 5.11 21.09
C LEU A 414 -12.93 5.38 22.47
N VAL A 415 -11.68 4.99 22.71
CA VAL A 415 -10.96 5.33 23.94
C VAL A 415 -10.84 6.85 24.09
N VAL A 416 -10.36 7.53 23.04
CA VAL A 416 -10.19 9.00 23.03
C VAL A 416 -11.54 9.72 23.20
N LEU A 417 -12.56 9.29 22.46
CA LEU A 417 -13.92 9.80 22.58
C LEU A 417 -14.46 9.58 24.00
N GLY A 418 -14.20 8.40 24.57
CA GLY A 418 -14.56 8.03 25.93
C GLY A 418 -13.96 8.96 26.99
N LEU A 419 -12.78 9.54 26.74
CA LEU A 419 -12.18 10.54 27.63
C LEU A 419 -13.08 11.78 27.79
N PHE A 420 -13.77 12.20 26.74
CA PHE A 420 -14.75 13.28 26.81
C PHE A 420 -16.02 12.88 27.57
N GLY A 421 -16.37 11.59 27.60
CA GLY A 421 -17.52 11.03 28.32
C GLY A 421 -17.24 10.61 29.78
N VAL A 422 -16.00 10.72 30.26
CA VAL A 422 -15.55 10.20 31.57
C VAL A 422 -16.49 10.54 32.74
N PRO A 423 -16.99 11.78 32.91
CA PRO A 423 -17.82 12.10 34.07
C PRO A 423 -19.12 11.28 34.11
N ILE A 424 -19.77 11.10 32.96
CA ILE A 424 -21.02 10.34 32.84
C ILE A 424 -20.72 8.84 32.90
N SER A 425 -19.72 8.38 32.15
CA SER A 425 -19.31 6.98 32.13
C SER A 425 -18.89 6.49 33.53
N ARG A 426 -18.16 7.29 34.32
CA ARG A 426 -17.84 6.95 35.71
C ARG A 426 -19.06 6.83 36.62
N ALA A 427 -20.08 7.66 36.42
CA ALA A 427 -21.32 7.56 37.20
C ALA A 427 -22.04 6.24 36.93
N TRP A 428 -22.10 5.82 35.66
CA TRP A 428 -22.66 4.53 35.27
C TRP A 428 -21.81 3.37 35.80
N TRP A 429 -20.48 3.47 35.69
CA TRP A 429 -19.56 2.44 36.17
C TRP A 429 -19.69 2.20 37.68
N ARG A 430 -19.82 3.25 38.48
CA ARG A 430 -20.00 3.12 39.93
C ARG A 430 -21.32 2.44 40.31
N ARG A 431 -22.34 2.56 39.46
CA ARG A 431 -23.63 1.88 39.66
C ARG A 431 -23.55 0.40 39.29
N LEU A 432 -22.81 0.07 38.23
CA LEU A 432 -22.63 -1.32 37.79
C LEU A 432 -21.65 -2.09 38.68
N TRP A 433 -20.53 -1.47 39.05
CA TRP A 433 -19.49 -2.03 39.89
C TRP A 433 -19.13 -1.02 40.99
N PRO A 434 -19.68 -1.15 42.21
CA PRO A 434 -19.46 -0.23 43.34
C PRO A 434 -18.02 -0.25 43.88
N PRO A 435 -17.50 0.86 44.48
CA PRO A 435 -16.16 0.95 45.09
C PRO A 435 -15.89 -0.19 46.08
N GLU A 436 -14.78 -0.90 45.92
CA GLU A 436 -14.34 -1.96 46.83
C GLU A 436 -13.86 -1.35 48.16
N ALA A 437 -14.15 -2.02 49.27
CA ALA A 437 -13.74 -1.58 50.59
C ALA A 437 -12.36 -2.17 50.94
N ALA A 438 -11.47 -1.37 51.52
CA ALA A 438 -10.14 -1.83 51.92
C ALA A 438 -10.20 -2.95 52.98
N THR A 439 -11.30 -3.06 53.72
CA THR A 439 -11.56 -4.08 54.74
C THR A 439 -11.85 -5.47 54.17
N GLU A 440 -12.20 -5.57 52.88
CA GLU A 440 -12.50 -6.83 52.20
C GLU A 440 -11.24 -7.61 51.79
N TYR A 441 -10.05 -7.01 51.96
CA TYR A 441 -8.78 -7.58 51.52
C TYR A 441 -7.84 -7.82 52.70
N ALA A 442 -7.15 -8.96 52.68
CA ALA A 442 -6.16 -9.34 53.69
C ALA A 442 -4.97 -8.37 53.80
N GLY A 443 -4.75 -7.50 52.81
CA GLY A 443 -3.69 -6.51 52.85
C GLY A 443 -3.82 -5.40 51.80
N ARG A 444 -3.05 -4.32 52.00
CA ARG A 444 -3.03 -3.14 51.11
C ARG A 444 -2.66 -3.50 49.67
N ALA A 445 -1.78 -4.47 49.48
CA ALA A 445 -1.37 -4.92 48.15
C ALA A 445 -2.55 -5.54 47.38
N GLY A 446 -3.38 -6.37 48.03
CA GLY A 446 -4.57 -6.97 47.42
C GLY A 446 -5.61 -5.92 47.04
N TYR A 447 -5.86 -4.95 47.93
CA TYR A 447 -6.75 -3.82 47.64
C TYR A 447 -6.26 -2.97 46.45
N LEU A 448 -4.96 -2.67 46.39
CA LEU A 448 -4.39 -1.91 45.27
C LEU A 448 -4.46 -2.69 43.95
N ALA A 449 -4.22 -4.00 43.97
CA ALA A 449 -4.33 -4.86 42.80
C ALA A 449 -5.78 -4.91 42.28
N ALA A 450 -6.76 -5.11 43.17
CA ALA A 450 -8.17 -5.14 42.79
C ALA A 450 -8.66 -3.80 42.24
N ARG A 451 -8.28 -2.69 42.90
CA ARG A 451 -8.53 -1.33 42.40
C ARG A 451 -7.89 -1.06 41.04
N ALA A 452 -6.67 -1.57 40.83
CA ALA A 452 -5.95 -1.45 39.56
C ALA A 452 -6.65 -2.24 38.44
N VAL A 453 -7.03 -3.50 38.69
CA VAL A 453 -7.78 -4.33 37.74
C VAL A 453 -9.09 -3.66 37.37
N ARG A 454 -9.86 -3.19 38.36
CA ARG A 454 -11.12 -2.50 38.10
C ARG A 454 -10.94 -1.20 37.34
N GLY A 455 -9.90 -0.43 37.67
CA GLY A 455 -9.52 0.76 36.91
C GLY A 455 -9.17 0.43 35.46
N GLY A 456 -8.43 -0.66 35.25
CA GLY A 456 -8.08 -1.19 33.93
C GLY A 456 -9.31 -1.62 33.12
N VAL A 457 -10.22 -2.39 33.73
CA VAL A 457 -11.49 -2.79 33.10
C VAL A 457 -12.34 -1.58 32.73
N PHE A 458 -12.42 -0.58 33.62
CA PHE A 458 -13.11 0.66 33.31
C PHE A 458 -12.51 1.36 32.08
N LEU A 459 -11.18 1.54 32.05
CA LEU A 459 -10.50 2.28 30.98
C LEU A 459 -10.47 1.53 29.64
N LEU A 460 -10.25 0.21 29.67
CA LEU A 460 -10.04 -0.59 28.46
C LEU A 460 -11.34 -1.20 27.91
N LEU A 461 -12.36 -1.45 28.73
CA LEU A 461 -13.58 -2.11 28.27
C LEU A 461 -14.79 -1.20 28.37
N PHE A 462 -15.04 -0.64 29.56
CA PHE A 462 -16.27 0.10 29.80
C PHE A 462 -16.29 1.49 29.15
N LEU A 463 -15.16 2.19 29.20
CA LEU A 463 -15.04 3.54 28.68
C LEU A 463 -15.21 3.58 27.15
N PRO A 464 -14.52 2.75 26.34
CA PRO A 464 -14.71 2.75 24.88
C PRO A 464 -16.11 2.30 24.48
N LEU A 465 -16.69 1.33 25.21
CA LEU A 465 -18.04 0.82 24.95
C LEU A 465 -19.11 1.89 25.16
N THR A 466 -18.96 2.73 26.19
CA THR A 466 -19.93 3.78 26.52
C THR A 466 -19.65 5.12 25.82
N ALA A 467 -18.50 5.26 25.13
CA ALA A 467 -18.08 6.49 24.49
C ALA A 467 -19.08 7.07 23.48
N PRO A 468 -19.73 6.29 22.58
CA PRO A 468 -20.64 6.83 21.58
C PRO A 468 -21.85 7.55 22.17
N VAL A 469 -22.25 7.19 23.39
CA VAL A 469 -23.40 7.79 24.08
C VAL A 469 -22.95 8.85 25.07
N THR A 470 -21.93 8.55 25.89
CA THR A 470 -21.53 9.42 27.00
C THR A 470 -20.78 10.68 26.55
N ALA A 471 -20.01 10.62 25.46
CA ALA A 471 -19.30 11.77 24.93
C ALA A 471 -20.23 12.87 24.40
N PRO A 472 -21.18 12.61 23.48
CA PRO A 472 -22.08 13.66 22.99
C PRO A 472 -22.98 14.21 24.10
N LEU A 473 -23.44 13.38 25.04
CA LEU A 473 -24.21 13.84 26.19
C LEU A 473 -23.41 14.81 27.08
N ASN A 474 -22.13 14.51 27.32
CA ASN A 474 -21.30 15.39 28.13
C ASN A 474 -20.96 16.69 27.39
N LEU A 475 -20.68 16.63 26.10
CA LEU A 475 -20.46 17.82 25.26
C LEU A 475 -21.71 18.71 25.22
N TRP A 476 -22.89 18.12 25.01
CA TRP A 476 -24.16 18.84 25.06
C TRP A 476 -24.38 19.51 26.41
N ARG A 477 -24.12 18.79 27.50
CA ARG A 477 -24.18 19.35 28.86
C ARG A 477 -23.23 20.53 29.04
N GLN A 478 -22.00 20.43 28.54
CA GLN A 478 -21.01 21.53 28.62
C GLN A 478 -21.45 22.75 27.80
N VAL A 479 -21.96 22.54 26.59
CA VAL A 479 -22.53 23.61 25.76
C VAL A 479 -23.71 24.28 26.47
N TRP A 480 -24.61 23.49 27.05
CA TRP A 480 -25.75 24.02 27.80
C TRP A 480 -25.33 24.80 29.05
N GLU A 481 -24.33 24.31 29.79
CA GLU A 481 -23.75 25.03 30.93
C GLU A 481 -23.09 26.35 30.48
N ALA A 482 -22.39 26.37 29.33
CA ALA A 482 -21.80 27.57 28.75
C ALA A 482 -22.86 28.60 28.29
N VAL A 483 -23.94 28.14 27.65
CA VAL A 483 -25.04 29.01 27.20
C VAL A 483 -25.84 29.58 28.38
N THR A 484 -26.01 28.81 29.46
CA THR A 484 -26.78 29.25 30.63
C THR A 484 -25.96 29.99 31.68
N LEU A 485 -24.62 29.98 31.58
CA LEU A 485 -23.69 30.68 32.47
C LEU A 485 -23.98 32.20 32.58
N PRO A 486 -24.21 32.95 31.49
CA PRO A 486 -24.54 34.38 31.54
C PRO A 486 -25.83 34.66 32.32
N VAL A 487 -26.87 33.84 32.09
CA VAL A 487 -28.17 33.97 32.77
C VAL A 487 -28.04 33.67 34.26
N ARG A 488 -27.23 32.67 34.65
CA ARG A 488 -26.99 32.33 36.05
C ARG A 488 -26.15 33.39 36.77
N LEU A 489 -25.14 33.96 36.09
CA LEU A 489 -24.36 35.08 36.60
C LEU A 489 -25.23 36.31 36.79
N TRP A 490 -26.09 36.64 35.83
CA TRP A 490 -27.03 37.76 35.93
C TRP A 490 -28.03 37.57 37.07
N ARG A 491 -28.59 36.37 37.26
CA ARG A 491 -29.46 36.07 38.42
C ARG A 491 -28.73 36.17 39.76
N ARG A 492 -27.44 35.81 39.83
CA ARG A 492 -26.64 35.97 41.07
C ARG A 492 -26.31 37.43 41.36
N LEU A 493 -26.05 38.23 40.34
CA LEU A 493 -25.84 39.67 40.47
C LEU A 493 -27.13 40.40 40.85
N ALA A 494 -28.26 40.05 40.22
CA ALA A 494 -29.57 40.61 40.55
C ALA A 494 -30.00 40.33 42.00
N ARG A 495 -29.70 39.13 42.53
CA ARG A 495 -29.95 38.78 43.95
C ARG A 495 -29.03 39.48 44.95
N ARG A 496 -27.86 39.99 44.51
CA ARG A 496 -26.97 40.80 45.36
C ARG A 496 -27.35 42.29 45.36
N GLY A 497 -28.10 42.76 44.37
CA GLY A 497 -28.60 44.13 44.31
C GLY A 497 -29.89 44.38 45.10
N SER A 498 -30.55 43.32 45.60
CA SER A 498 -31.84 43.39 46.29
C SER A 498 -31.75 43.33 47.82
N ASP A 499 -30.61 43.71 48.40
CA ASP A 499 -30.46 43.84 49.86
C ASP A 499 -30.26 45.31 50.28
N PRO A 500 -31.31 46.17 50.24
CA PRO A 500 -31.32 47.42 50.96
C PRO A 500 -32.05 47.19 52.29
N SER A 501 -31.30 46.96 53.37
CA SER A 501 -31.84 47.17 54.70
C SER A 501 -30.75 47.73 55.62
N PRO A 502 -30.92 48.97 56.09
CA PRO A 502 -29.91 49.69 56.85
C PRO A 502 -29.76 49.06 58.25
N ARG A 503 -28.53 49.04 58.74
CA ARG A 503 -28.25 48.76 60.15
C ARG A 503 -29.01 49.78 61.00
N PRO A 504 -29.84 49.36 61.97
CA PRO A 504 -30.44 50.31 62.89
C PRO A 504 -29.33 50.89 63.78
N VAL A 505 -29.26 52.22 63.77
CA VAL A 505 -28.54 53.05 64.73
C VAL A 505 -29.23 52.93 66.08
N GLU A 506 -28.43 52.85 67.14
CA GLU A 506 -28.82 52.82 68.56
C GLU A 506 -29.89 53.86 68.92
N GLN A 507 -30.76 53.54 69.89
CA GLN A 507 -31.06 54.43 71.02
C GLN A 507 -31.38 53.61 72.29
N GLN A 508 -30.56 53.89 73.33
CA GLN A 508 -30.71 53.82 74.79
C GLN A 508 -31.74 52.90 75.45
#